data_AF-A0A7Z9IX40-F1
#
_entry.id   AF-A0A7Z9IX40-F1
#
_cell.length_a   1.000
_cell.length_b   1.000
_cell.length_c   1.000
_cell.angle_alpha   90.00
_cell.angle_beta   90.00
_cell.angle_gamma   90.00
#
_symmetry.space_group_name_H-M   'P 1'
#
loop_
_entity.id
_entity.type
_entity.pdbx_description
1 polymer ?
#
loop_
_entity_poly.entity_id
_entity_poly.type
_entity_poly.pdbx_seq_one_letter_code
_entity_poly.pdbx_strand_id
1 'polypeptide(L)'
;MKIKIELDNDVRLVWPTPIFNRAYPNTSDMNTRLLEIVHQKEQEDKGTTKSIVSGWHSTEDVHTWHYPEVERLLEFISEAVTELTKLSTGTADENMSANSTYIA
;
A
#
# COMPACT_ATOMS: atom_id res chain seq x y z
N MET A 1 -11.79 14.73 6.52
CA MET A 1 -13.01 14.01 6.04
C MET A 1 -13.51 13.09 7.16
N LYS A 2 -14.83 13.01 7.44
CA LYS A 2 -15.39 12.09 8.47
C LYS A 2 -16.07 10.91 7.78
N ILE A 3 -15.82 9.67 8.24
CA ILE A 3 -16.67 8.52 7.87
C ILE A 3 -18.02 8.71 8.57
N LYS A 4 -19.01 9.26 7.86
CA LYS A 4 -20.40 9.28 8.30
C LYS A 4 -21.13 8.13 7.62
N ILE A 5 -21.31 7.03 8.35
CA ILE A 5 -22.22 5.96 7.98
C ILE A 5 -23.41 6.11 8.92
N GLU A 6 -24.54 6.57 8.38
CA GLU A 6 -25.81 6.59 9.10
C GLU A 6 -26.48 5.23 8.89
N LEU A 7 -26.76 4.54 9.99
CA LEU A 7 -27.49 3.26 9.99
C LEU A 7 -28.85 3.49 10.63
N ASP A 8 -29.89 2.93 10.02
CA ASP A 8 -31.27 3.01 10.53
C ASP A 8 -31.49 2.10 11.76
N ASN A 9 -32.66 2.24 12.39
CA ASN A 9 -33.16 1.33 13.45
C ASN A 9 -32.24 1.18 14.67
N ASP A 10 -31.69 2.30 15.18
CA ASP A 10 -30.81 2.34 16.36
C ASP A 10 -29.52 1.49 16.25
N VAL A 11 -29.13 1.11 15.03
CA VAL A 11 -27.92 0.31 14.78
C VAL A 11 -26.66 1.18 14.84
N ARG A 12 -25.60 0.67 15.47
CA ARG A 12 -24.29 1.35 15.57
C ARG A 12 -23.17 0.44 15.11
N LEU A 13 -22.18 1.04 14.42
CA LEU A 13 -20.90 0.37 14.15
C LEU A 13 -20.01 0.46 15.39
N VAL A 14 -19.42 -0.67 15.78
CA VAL A 14 -18.42 -0.73 16.85
C VAL A 14 -17.17 -1.38 16.30
N TRP A 15 -16.04 -0.66 16.36
CA TRP A 15 -14.75 -1.05 15.77
C TRP A 15 -14.79 -1.35 14.26
N PRO A 16 -15.32 -0.45 13.41
CA PRO A 16 -15.26 -0.66 11.96
C PRO A 16 -13.80 -0.68 11.50
N THR A 17 -13.45 -1.65 10.66
CA THR A 17 -12.15 -1.72 9.98
C THR A 17 -12.29 -1.11 8.58
N PRO A 18 -11.93 0.17 8.36
CA PRO A 18 -12.03 0.77 7.04
C PRO A 18 -11.04 0.10 6.08
N ILE A 19 -11.49 -0.11 4.84
CA ILE A 19 -10.66 -0.63 3.75
C ILE A 19 -10.57 0.44 2.67
N PHE A 20 -9.34 0.82 2.30
CA PHE A 20 -9.10 1.67 1.13
C PHE A 20 -8.99 0.81 -0.12
N ASN A 21 -9.82 1.09 -1.11
CA ASN A 21 -9.81 0.41 -2.40
C ASN A 21 -9.83 1.45 -3.51
N ARG A 22 -8.85 1.36 -4.42
CA ARG A 22 -8.71 2.26 -5.55
C ARG A 22 -8.13 1.52 -6.74
N ALA A 23 -8.76 1.69 -7.90
CA ALA A 23 -8.17 1.35 -9.18
C ALA A 23 -7.33 2.53 -9.69
N TYR A 24 -6.05 2.28 -9.97
CA TYR A 24 -5.17 3.27 -10.59
C TYR A 24 -5.21 3.14 -12.12
N PRO A 25 -5.44 4.24 -12.87
CA PRO A 25 -5.53 4.20 -14.32
C PRO A 25 -4.18 3.87 -14.96
N ASN A 26 -4.21 3.31 -16.18
CA ASN A 26 -3.02 3.07 -17.01
C ASN A 26 -1.95 2.16 -16.35
N THR A 27 -2.37 1.20 -15.54
CA THR A 27 -1.47 0.30 -14.80
C THR A 27 -1.20 -1.03 -15.50
N SER A 28 -1.80 -1.29 -16.68
CA SER A 28 -1.65 -2.57 -17.39
C SER A 28 -0.18 -2.90 -17.67
N ASP A 29 0.53 -1.98 -18.33
CA ASP A 29 1.94 -2.19 -18.71
C ASP A 29 2.83 -2.26 -17.47
N MET A 30 2.56 -1.43 -16.46
CA MET A 30 3.25 -1.44 -15.17
C MET A 30 3.10 -2.81 -14.48
N ASN A 31 1.90 -3.39 -14.48
CA ASN A 31 1.63 -4.69 -13.86
C ASN A 31 2.35 -5.82 -14.60
N THR A 32 2.36 -5.80 -15.94
CA THR A 32 3.17 -6.74 -16.72
C THR A 32 4.63 -6.65 -16.35
N ARG A 33 5.16 -5.44 -16.23
CA ARG A 33 6.57 -5.23 -15.90
C ARG A 33 6.91 -5.61 -14.45
N LEU A 34 6.03 -5.33 -13.49
CA LEU A 34 6.19 -5.78 -12.10
C LEU A 34 6.26 -7.30 -12.00
N LEU A 35 5.44 -8.01 -12.78
CA LEU A 35 5.47 -9.48 -12.81
C LEU A 35 6.83 -9.99 -13.33
N GLU A 36 7.35 -9.39 -14.40
CA GLU A 36 8.69 -9.72 -14.93
C GLU A 36 9.78 -9.47 -13.89
N ILE A 37 9.73 -8.35 -13.17
CA ILE A 37 10.68 -8.00 -12.10
C ILE A 37 10.63 -9.03 -10.98
N VAL A 38 9.44 -9.43 -10.54
CA VAL A 38 9.26 -10.46 -9.50
C VAL A 38 9.89 -11.79 -9.93
N HIS A 39 9.64 -12.24 -11.17
CA HIS A 39 10.25 -13.46 -11.68
C HIS A 39 11.76 -13.35 -11.87
N GLN A 40 12.27 -12.18 -12.27
CA GLN A 40 13.71 -11.94 -12.33
C GLN A 40 14.32 -12.07 -10.93
N LYS A 41 13.72 -11.43 -9.91
CA LYS A 41 14.20 -11.48 -8.53
C LYS A 41 14.11 -12.88 -7.93
N GLU A 42 13.08 -13.64 -8.26
CA GLU A 42 12.95 -15.05 -7.86
C GLU A 42 14.09 -15.94 -8.40
N GLN A 43 14.60 -15.64 -9.59
CA GLN A 43 15.74 -16.38 -10.16
C GLN A 43 17.07 -15.98 -9.52
N GLU A 44 17.23 -14.71 -9.15
CA GLU A 44 18.44 -14.14 -8.55
C GLU A 44 18.57 -14.46 -7.06
N ASP A 45 17.43 -14.55 -6.36
CA ASP A 45 17.33 -14.71 -4.92
C ASP A 45 16.56 -15.99 -4.58
N LYS A 46 17.25 -16.92 -3.91
CA LYS A 46 16.64 -18.18 -3.43
C LYS A 46 15.48 -17.94 -2.45
N GLY A 47 15.38 -16.73 -1.92
CA GLY A 47 14.35 -16.30 -1.00
C GLY A 47 14.57 -16.85 0.42
N THR A 48 13.70 -16.43 1.31
CA THR A 48 13.66 -16.92 2.69
C THR A 48 12.66 -18.04 2.83
N THR A 49 13.08 -19.15 3.45
CA THR A 49 12.15 -20.21 3.83
C THR A 49 11.35 -19.74 5.06
N LYS A 50 10.13 -19.27 4.82
CA LYS A 50 9.12 -19.02 5.86
C LYS A 50 7.98 -20.02 5.76
N SER A 51 6.96 -19.88 6.60
CA SER A 51 5.80 -20.77 6.75
C SER A 51 4.96 -21.01 5.49
N ILE A 52 5.35 -20.49 4.32
CA ILE A 52 4.65 -20.65 3.06
C ILE A 52 5.23 -21.88 2.35
N VAL A 53 4.54 -23.01 2.45
CA VAL A 53 4.83 -24.18 1.62
C VAL A 53 4.64 -23.76 0.15
N SER A 54 5.66 -23.95 -0.68
CA SER A 54 5.65 -23.71 -2.15
C SER A 54 5.58 -22.27 -2.67
N GLY A 55 5.77 -21.26 -1.82
CA GLY A 55 5.86 -19.85 -2.26
C GLY A 55 7.28 -19.30 -2.16
N TRP A 56 7.60 -18.32 -3.01
CA TRP A 56 8.82 -17.53 -2.90
C TRP A 56 8.57 -16.27 -2.05
N HIS A 57 9.50 -15.96 -1.14
CA HIS A 57 9.53 -14.73 -0.37
C HIS A 57 10.92 -14.13 -0.52
N SER A 58 11.03 -12.94 -1.12
CA SER A 58 12.32 -12.28 -1.30
C SER A 58 13.07 -12.07 0.02
N THR A 59 14.39 -12.18 -0.02
CA THR A 59 15.29 -11.93 1.11
C THR A 59 15.43 -10.42 1.37
N GLU A 60 15.49 -9.63 0.30
CA GLU A 60 15.47 -8.17 0.37
C GLU A 60 14.04 -7.62 0.40
N ASP A 61 13.89 -6.45 1.02
CA ASP A 61 12.63 -5.72 0.99
C ASP A 61 12.40 -5.12 -0.40
N VAL A 62 11.17 -5.23 -0.91
CA VAL A 62 10.81 -4.72 -2.26
C VAL A 62 11.16 -3.23 -2.44
N HIS A 63 11.15 -2.43 -1.37
CA HIS A 63 11.45 -0.99 -1.45
C HIS A 63 12.92 -0.68 -1.79
N THR A 64 13.82 -1.66 -1.71
CA THR A 64 15.23 -1.49 -2.12
C THR A 64 15.46 -1.79 -3.61
N TRP A 65 14.42 -2.24 -4.34
CA TRP A 65 14.56 -2.60 -5.74
C TRP A 65 14.45 -1.36 -6.64
N HIS A 66 15.56 -1.02 -7.29
CA HIS A 66 15.69 0.18 -8.13
C HIS A 66 15.06 -0.01 -9.52
N TYR A 67 13.73 -0.14 -9.57
CA TYR A 67 12.94 -0.16 -10.81
C TYR A 67 11.88 0.95 -10.78
N PRO A 68 11.65 1.66 -11.90
CA PRO A 68 10.63 2.71 -11.97
C PRO A 68 9.23 2.24 -11.56
N GLU A 69 8.87 1.01 -11.88
CA GLU A 69 7.56 0.44 -11.55
C GLU A 69 7.40 0.15 -10.06
N VAL A 70 8.50 -0.20 -9.39
CA VAL A 70 8.52 -0.39 -7.93
C VAL A 70 8.41 0.95 -7.23
N GLU A 71 9.16 1.96 -7.67
CA GLU A 71 9.04 3.33 -7.15
C GLU A 71 7.60 3.84 -7.30
N ARG A 72 6.98 3.63 -8.46
CA ARG A 72 5.58 4.02 -8.68
C ARG A 72 4.60 3.27 -7.78
N LEU A 73 4.83 1.99 -7.52
CA LEU A 73 4.04 1.22 -6.56
C LEU A 73 4.16 1.79 -5.14
N LEU A 74 5.36 2.17 -4.71
CA LEU A 74 5.58 2.80 -3.40
C LEU A 74 4.85 4.15 -3.29
N GLU A 75 4.80 4.93 -4.36
CA GLU A 75 4.00 6.16 -4.40
C GLU A 75 2.50 5.88 -4.21
N PHE A 76 1.95 4.84 -4.86
CA PHE A 76 0.55 4.43 -4.65
C PHE A 76 0.28 4.02 -3.20
N ILE A 77 1.20 3.28 -2.58
CA ILE A 77 1.09 2.89 -1.18
C ILE A 77 1.13 4.14 -0.26
N SER A 78 2.05 5.06 -0.50
CA SER A 78 2.17 6.32 0.26
C SER A 78 0.90 7.16 0.16
N GLU A 79 0.31 7.26 -1.03
CA GLU A 79 -0.98 7.94 -1.22
C GLU A 79 -2.11 7.23 -0.46
N ALA A 80 -2.22 5.91 -0.57
CA ALA A 80 -3.24 5.13 0.13
C ALA A 80 -3.15 5.28 1.66
N VAL A 81 -1.93 5.23 2.20
CA VAL A 81 -1.67 5.44 3.64
C VAL A 81 -2.04 6.86 4.04
N THR A 82 -1.72 7.86 3.22
CA THR A 82 -2.09 9.26 3.46
C THR A 82 -3.61 9.42 3.52
N GLU A 83 -4.35 8.82 2.59
CA GLU A 83 -5.81 8.87 2.57
C GLU A 83 -6.45 8.15 3.77
N LEU A 84 -5.97 6.95 4.13
CA LEU A 84 -6.43 6.23 5.33
C LEU A 84 -6.11 6.97 6.63
N THR A 85 -4.96 7.65 6.69
CA THR A 85 -4.55 8.42 7.86
C THR A 85 -5.45 9.63 8.04
N LYS A 86 -5.74 10.38 6.96
CA LYS A 86 -6.70 11.50 6.98
C LYS A 86 -8.07 11.09 7.53
N LEU A 87 -8.53 9.87 7.22
CA LEU A 87 -9.77 9.32 7.76
C LEU A 87 -9.71 9.07 9.27
N SER A 88 -8.55 8.64 9.77
CA SER A 88 -8.36 8.20 11.15
C SER A 88 -8.03 9.36 12.10
N THR A 89 -7.31 10.39 11.64
CA THR A 89 -6.87 11.52 12.46
C THR A 89 -7.88 12.65 12.56
N GLY A 90 -8.90 12.69 11.70
CA GLY A 90 -9.95 13.70 11.72
C GLY A 90 -9.48 15.14 11.42
N THR A 91 -8.23 15.34 11.02
CA THR A 91 -7.66 16.65 10.68
C THR A 91 -8.22 17.14 9.33
N ALA A 92 -8.77 18.36 9.32
CA ALA A 92 -9.01 19.11 8.09
C ALA A 92 -7.66 19.54 7.49
N ASP A 93 -7.59 19.65 6.17
CA ASP A 93 -6.38 19.76 5.33
C ASP A 93 -5.41 20.91 5.65
N GLU A 94 -5.64 21.73 6.67
CA GLU A 94 -4.84 22.92 6.98
C GLU A 94 -3.52 22.63 7.73
N ASN A 95 -3.34 21.45 8.34
CA ASN A 95 -2.21 21.20 9.26
C ASN A 95 -1.22 20.11 8.83
N MET A 96 -1.38 19.48 7.66
CA MET A 96 -0.42 18.49 7.15
C MET A 96 0.57 19.15 6.18
N SER A 97 1.24 20.21 6.66
CA SER A 97 2.42 20.76 5.99
C SER A 97 3.56 19.75 6.09
N ALA A 98 4.11 19.41 4.93
CA ALA A 98 5.11 18.37 4.73
C ALA A 98 6.37 18.58 5.57
N ASN A 99 6.64 17.64 6.49
CA ASN A 99 7.98 17.38 6.98
C ASN A 99 8.12 15.95 7.53
N SER A 100 7.61 14.98 6.78
CA SER A 100 7.84 13.56 7.06
C SER A 100 9.14 13.15 6.38
N THR A 101 10.27 13.54 6.96
CA THR A 101 11.55 12.89 6.66
C THR A 101 11.40 11.42 7.01
N TYR A 102 11.43 10.55 6.01
CA TYR A 102 11.57 9.12 6.22
C TYR A 102 12.91 8.89 6.93
N ILE A 103 12.88 8.37 8.16
CA ILE A 103 14.07 7.83 8.81
C ILE A 103 14.26 6.43 8.25
N ALA A 104 15.41 6.24 7.59
CA ALA A 104 15.95 4.96 7.14
C ALA A 104 16.34 4.05 8.30
#